data_AF-A0A1X2G3A9-F1
#
_entry.id   AF-A0A1X2G3A9-F1
#
_cell.length_a   1.000
_cell.length_b   1.000
_cell.length_c   1.000
_cell.angle_alpha   90.00
_cell.angle_beta   90.00
_cell.angle_gamma   90.00
#
_symmetry.space_group_name_H-M   'P 1'
#
loop_
_entity.id
_entity.type
_entity.pdbx_description
1 polymer ?
#
loop_
_entity_poly.entity_id
_entity_poly.type
_entity_poly.pdbx_seq_one_letter_code
_entity_poly.pdbx_strand_id
1 'polypeptide(L)'
;MDGAYIGEGEMPRLQVPVTCILSEQFTYWPDNFDSVKELLASSNARSQSQCVTLVGTSHLHQSDILLVLRNLLRFDIRSPFQMAPIRAMALNTEVSARFIQDVFKQASFTKQPSFTNSHNAMYLQVHPVSSMDVI
;
A
#
# COMPACT_ATOMS: atom_id res chain seq x y z
N MET A 1 24.98 -8.69 -26.35
CA MET A 1 24.25 -8.06 -25.22
C MET A 1 22.82 -8.53 -25.35
N ASP A 2 22.58 -9.78 -24.95
CA ASP A 2 21.27 -10.42 -24.89
C ASP A 2 20.83 -10.30 -23.42
N GLY A 3 19.59 -10.02 -23.03
CA GLY A 3 18.30 -10.26 -23.65
C GLY A 3 17.43 -10.88 -22.56
N ALA A 4 16.32 -10.22 -22.19
CA ALA A 4 15.28 -10.83 -21.35
C ALA A 4 13.98 -10.00 -21.45
N TYR A 5 13.40 -9.94 -22.64
CA TYR A 5 11.95 -9.87 -22.73
C TYR A 5 11.44 -11.27 -22.40
N ILE A 6 10.85 -11.41 -21.22
CA ILE A 6 10.20 -12.64 -20.79
C ILE A 6 8.97 -12.79 -21.69
N GLY A 7 8.91 -13.91 -22.42
CA GLY A 7 7.90 -14.16 -23.43
C GLY A 7 6.46 -14.17 -22.88
N GLU A 8 5.50 -14.14 -23.80
CA GLU A 8 4.08 -14.34 -23.53
C GLU A 8 3.81 -15.76 -22.97
N GLY A 9 4.09 -15.92 -21.69
CA GLY A 9 3.63 -17.02 -20.85
C GLY A 9 2.76 -16.45 -19.74
N GLU A 10 1.75 -17.21 -19.32
CA GLU A 10 0.87 -16.83 -18.21
C GLU A 10 1.69 -16.24 -17.05
N MET A 11 1.36 -15.01 -16.65
CA MET A 11 2.04 -14.34 -15.55
C MET A 11 2.01 -15.26 -14.32
N PRO A 12 3.17 -15.66 -13.76
CA PRO A 12 3.19 -16.58 -12.63
C PRO A 12 2.33 -16.03 -11.50
N ARG A 13 1.24 -16.72 -11.17
CA ARG A 13 0.34 -16.30 -10.09
C ARG A 13 1.08 -16.31 -8.76
N LEU A 14 0.96 -15.23 -8.00
CA LEU A 14 1.58 -15.12 -6.69
C LEU A 14 0.88 -16.09 -5.72
N GLN A 15 1.65 -17.02 -5.15
CA GLN A 15 1.12 -17.99 -4.18
C GLN A 15 1.05 -17.45 -2.75
N VAL A 16 1.38 -16.17 -2.56
CA VAL A 16 1.54 -15.53 -1.26
C VAL A 16 0.57 -14.37 -1.09
N PRO A 17 0.15 -14.06 0.15
CA PRO A 17 -0.63 -12.85 0.44
C PRO A 17 0.15 -11.60 0.05
N VAL A 18 -0.54 -10.61 -0.53
CA VAL A 18 0.05 -9.33 -0.94
C VAL A 18 -0.61 -8.18 -0.20
N THR A 19 0.20 -7.25 0.31
CA THR A 19 -0.30 -5.96 0.83
C THR A 19 0.20 -4.84 -0.07
N CYS A 20 -0.73 -3.98 -0.50
CA CYS A 20 -0.41 -2.75 -1.21
C CYS A 20 -0.73 -1.56 -0.31
N ILE A 21 0.26 -0.69 -0.09
CA ILE A 21 0.08 0.56 0.65
C ILE A 21 0.38 1.71 -0.31
N LEU A 22 -0.67 2.46 -0.66
CA LEU A 22 -0.63 3.49 -1.68
C LEU A 22 -0.63 4.87 -1.03
N SER A 23 0.06 5.82 -1.66
CA SER A 23 -0.18 7.23 -1.38
C SER A 23 -1.46 7.72 -2.05
N GLU A 24 -2.15 8.71 -1.48
CA GLU A 24 -3.34 9.30 -2.10
C GLU A 24 -3.05 9.81 -3.52
N GLN A 25 -1.96 10.54 -3.74
CA GLN A 25 -1.65 11.03 -5.10
C GLN A 25 -1.43 9.93 -6.13
N PHE A 26 -1.07 8.72 -5.70
CA PHE A 26 -0.88 7.60 -6.62
C PHE A 26 -2.22 7.12 -7.20
N THR A 27 -3.32 7.27 -6.46
CA THR A 27 -4.65 6.86 -6.94
C THR A 27 -5.22 7.80 -8.00
N TYR A 28 -4.61 8.99 -8.19
CA TYR A 28 -4.99 9.92 -9.26
C TYR A 28 -4.46 9.53 -10.64
N TRP A 29 -3.66 8.47 -10.73
CA TRP A 29 -3.21 7.88 -11.99
C TRP A 29 -3.92 6.54 -12.22
N PRO A 30 -5.03 6.53 -12.97
CA PRO A 30 -5.87 5.34 -13.15
C PRO A 30 -5.09 4.11 -13.62
N ASP A 31 -4.24 4.26 -14.64
CA ASP A 31 -3.43 3.17 -15.21
C ASP A 31 -2.53 2.48 -14.16
N ASN A 32 -1.96 3.27 -13.25
CA ASN A 32 -1.14 2.74 -12.17
C ASN A 32 -1.99 2.02 -11.12
N PHE A 33 -3.17 2.56 -10.82
CA PHE A 33 -4.09 1.92 -9.90
C PHE A 33 -4.66 0.61 -10.48
N ASP A 34 -4.92 0.57 -11.78
CA ASP A 34 -5.32 -0.64 -12.51
C ASP A 34 -4.24 -1.72 -12.43
N SER A 35 -2.97 -1.36 -12.62
CA SER A 35 -1.84 -2.28 -12.43
C SER A 35 -1.79 -2.88 -11.01
N VAL A 36 -2.14 -2.11 -9.98
CA VAL A 36 -2.22 -2.61 -8.59
C VAL A 36 -3.38 -3.59 -8.42
N LYS A 37 -4.53 -3.34 -9.05
CA LYS A 37 -5.66 -4.27 -9.03
C LYS A 37 -5.30 -5.59 -9.71
N GLU A 38 -4.62 -5.54 -10.85
CA GLU A 38 -4.14 -6.73 -11.57
C GLU A 38 -3.15 -7.53 -10.70
N LEU A 39 -2.19 -6.86 -10.07
CA LEU A 39 -1.24 -7.48 -9.15
C LEU A 39 -1.96 -8.21 -8.00
N LEU A 40 -2.91 -7.56 -7.34
CA LEU A 40 -3.69 -8.16 -6.26
C LEU A 40 -4.58 -9.31 -6.76
N ALA A 41 -5.09 -9.21 -7.99
CA ALA A 41 -5.88 -10.25 -8.61
C ALA A 41 -5.06 -11.49 -9.00
N SER A 42 -3.78 -11.31 -9.31
CA SER A 42 -2.84 -12.40 -9.60
C SER A 42 -2.47 -13.24 -8.37
N SER A 43 -2.77 -12.77 -7.15
CA SER A 43 -2.51 -13.53 -5.92
C SER A 43 -3.57 -14.60 -5.68
N ASN A 44 -3.14 -15.86 -5.56
CA ASN A 44 -4.00 -16.97 -5.15
C ASN A 44 -4.42 -16.88 -3.67
N ALA A 45 -3.76 -16.04 -2.88
CA ALA A 45 -4.12 -15.75 -1.48
C ALA A 45 -4.92 -14.43 -1.37
N ARG A 46 -5.86 -14.22 -2.29
CA ARG A 46 -6.66 -12.99 -2.39
C ARG A 46 -7.44 -12.66 -1.12
N SER A 47 -7.90 -13.67 -0.38
CA SER A 47 -8.63 -13.51 0.88
C SER A 47 -7.78 -12.94 2.02
N GLN A 48 -6.46 -13.05 1.92
CA GLN A 48 -5.49 -12.54 2.89
C GLN A 48 -4.79 -11.27 2.38
N SER A 49 -4.99 -10.93 1.11
CA SER A 49 -4.40 -9.75 0.50
C SER A 49 -5.20 -8.50 0.85
N GLN A 50 -4.52 -7.35 0.92
CA GLN A 50 -5.17 -6.08 1.23
C GLN A 50 -4.58 -4.94 0.41
N CYS A 51 -5.39 -3.92 0.18
CA CYS A 51 -4.96 -2.67 -0.42
C CYS A 51 -5.45 -1.51 0.43
N VAL A 52 -4.55 -0.60 0.78
CA VAL A 52 -4.88 0.58 1.56
C VAL A 52 -4.28 1.83 0.93
N THR A 53 -4.97 2.95 1.08
CA THR A 53 -4.49 4.27 0.69
C THR A 53 -4.31 5.13 1.93
N LEU A 54 -3.15 5.78 2.05
CA LEU A 54 -2.88 6.80 3.06
C LEU A 54 -3.35 8.17 2.53
N VAL A 55 -4.43 8.69 3.09
CA VAL A 55 -5.02 9.99 2.71
C VAL A 55 -4.07 11.13 3.09
N GLY A 56 -3.96 12.15 2.25
CA GLY A 56 -3.08 13.30 2.45
C GLY A 56 -1.61 13.05 2.12
N THR A 57 -1.28 11.96 1.40
CA THR A 57 0.11 11.58 1.12
C THR A 57 0.47 11.61 -0.37
N SER A 58 1.74 11.86 -0.64
CA SER A 58 2.39 11.72 -1.95
C SER A 58 3.42 10.59 -1.93
N HIS A 59 4.00 10.25 -3.08
CA HIS A 59 5.00 9.19 -3.18
C HIS A 59 6.19 9.39 -2.23
N LEU A 60 6.64 10.64 -2.02
CA LEU A 60 7.74 10.94 -1.10
C LEU A 60 7.44 10.59 0.36
N HIS A 61 6.16 10.57 0.77
CA HIS A 61 5.74 10.21 2.13
C HIS A 61 5.88 8.71 2.42
N GLN A 62 6.18 7.89 1.39
CA GLN A 62 6.48 6.46 1.49
C GLN A 62 7.97 6.20 1.79
N SER A 63 8.76 7.25 2.04
CA SER A 63 10.21 7.18 2.24
C SER A 63 10.69 8.20 3.28
N ASP A 64 11.95 8.06 3.71
CA ASP A 64 12.58 8.97 4.67
C ASP A 64 12.97 10.32 4.07
N ILE A 65 12.79 10.52 2.76
CA ILE A 65 13.24 11.71 2.02
C ILE A 65 12.72 13.00 2.66
N LEU A 66 11.44 13.04 3.07
CA LEU A 66 10.86 14.25 3.65
C LEU A 66 11.37 14.57 5.06
N LEU A 67 11.89 13.58 5.80
CA LEU A 67 12.53 13.80 7.10
C LEU A 67 13.98 14.25 6.93
N VAL A 68 14.70 13.62 6.01
CA VAL A 68 16.10 13.93 5.71
C VAL A 68 16.22 15.30 5.06
N LEU A 69 15.43 15.58 4.02
CA LEU A 69 15.47 16.85 3.30
C LEU A 69 15.04 18.03 4.16
N ARG A 70 14.18 17.85 5.18
CA ARG A 70 13.85 18.92 6.12
C ARG A 70 15.08 19.45 6.86
N ASN A 71 16.07 18.59 7.09
CA ASN A 71 17.30 18.98 7.77
C ASN A 71 18.36 19.51 6.78
N LEU A 72 18.23 19.21 5.48
CA LEU A 72 19.14 19.67 4.43
C LEU A 72 18.66 20.96 3.74
N LEU A 73 17.35 21.17 3.66
CA LEU A 73 16.70 22.31 3.04
C LEU A 73 16.10 23.19 4.14
N ARG A 74 16.39 24.49 4.09
CA ARG A 74 15.85 25.47 5.05
C ARG A 74 14.37 25.80 4.85
N PHE A 75 13.73 25.22 3.85
CA PHE A 75 12.34 25.49 3.49
C PHE A 75 11.56 24.19 3.38
N ASP A 76 10.42 24.16 4.06
CA ASP A 76 9.42 23.12 3.90
C ASP A 76 8.43 23.55 2.83
N ILE A 77 8.60 23.05 1.60
CA ILE A 77 7.76 23.39 0.44
C ILE A 77 6.48 22.55 0.37
N ARG A 78 6.16 21.79 1.43
CA ARG A 78 4.99 20.93 1.48
C ARG A 78 3.72 21.75 1.73
N SER A 79 2.61 21.26 1.18
CA SER A 79 1.30 21.86 1.42
C SER A 79 0.88 21.61 2.88
N PRO A 80 0.26 22.58 3.58
CA PRO A 80 -0.19 22.39 4.96
C PRO A 80 -1.31 21.33 5.08
N PHE A 81 -1.94 20.96 3.96
CA PHE A 81 -2.96 19.91 3.90
C PHE A 81 -2.35 18.50 3.75
N GLN A 82 -1.03 18.38 3.56
CA GLN A 82 -0.35 17.09 3.50
C GLN A 82 -0.13 16.52 4.90
N MET A 83 -0.19 15.20 4.98
CA MET A 83 0.10 14.46 6.19
C MET A 83 1.53 14.74 6.68
N ALA A 84 1.73 14.79 7.99
CA ALA A 84 3.07 14.82 8.56
C ALA A 84 3.88 13.57 8.13
N PRO A 85 5.14 13.67 7.68
CA PRO A 85 5.86 12.52 7.11
C PRO A 85 6.13 11.44 8.17
N ILE A 86 6.40 11.86 9.40
CA ILE A 86 6.53 10.97 10.57
C ILE A 86 5.25 10.13 10.75
N ARG A 87 4.08 10.75 10.56
CA ARG A 87 2.79 10.07 10.70
C ARG A 87 2.55 9.10 9.54
N ALA A 88 2.86 9.51 8.31
CA ALA A 88 2.75 8.65 7.14
C ALA A 88 3.63 7.40 7.29
N MET A 89 4.89 7.57 7.72
CA MET A 89 5.80 6.47 8.02
C MET A 89 5.28 5.57 9.13
N ALA A 90 4.81 6.13 10.24
CA ALA A 90 4.25 5.35 11.34
C ALA A 90 3.06 4.50 10.87
N LEU A 91 2.17 5.05 10.03
CA LEU A 91 1.04 4.32 9.46
C LEU A 91 1.51 3.22 8.49
N ASN A 92 2.50 3.48 7.64
CA ASN A 92 3.12 2.46 6.79
C ASN A 92 3.65 1.28 7.60
N THR A 93 4.40 1.57 8.66
CA THR A 93 4.95 0.54 9.55
C THR A 93 3.83 -0.21 10.27
N GLU A 94 2.81 0.50 10.77
CA GLU A 94 1.69 -0.11 11.49
C GLU A 94 0.88 -1.04 10.58
N VAL A 95 0.54 -0.60 9.36
CA VAL A 95 -0.17 -1.43 8.37
C VAL A 95 0.67 -2.66 7.99
N SER A 96 1.95 -2.47 7.71
CA SER A 96 2.85 -3.56 7.34
C SER A 96 3.00 -4.58 8.46
N ALA A 97 3.22 -4.11 9.69
CA ALA A 97 3.37 -4.98 10.86
C ALA A 97 2.07 -5.75 11.15
N ARG A 98 0.90 -5.09 11.04
CA ARG A 98 -0.40 -5.74 11.18
C ARG A 98 -0.61 -6.80 10.10
N PHE A 99 -0.35 -6.48 8.84
CA PHE A 99 -0.44 -7.43 7.73
C PHE A 99 0.39 -8.68 7.99
N ILE A 100 1.68 -8.50 8.34
CA ILE A 100 2.59 -9.60 8.65
C ILE A 100 2.01 -10.41 9.81
N GLN A 101 1.58 -9.75 10.87
CA GLN A 101 0.98 -10.40 12.03
C GLN A 101 -0.28 -11.19 11.67
N ASP A 102 -1.14 -10.65 10.80
CA ASP A 102 -2.39 -11.29 10.39
C ASP A 102 -2.13 -12.50 9.48
N VAL A 103 -1.18 -12.41 8.54
CA VAL A 103 -0.75 -13.54 7.71
C VAL A 103 -0.21 -14.67 8.59
N PHE A 104 0.65 -14.36 9.57
CA PHE A 104 1.16 -15.37 10.50
C PHE A 104 0.08 -15.91 11.45
N LYS A 105 -0.87 -15.08 11.91
CA LYS A 105 -1.98 -15.51 12.78
C LYS A 105 -3.06 -16.27 12.05
N GLN A 106 -3.31 -16.02 10.76
CA GLN A 106 -4.30 -16.75 9.96
C GLN A 106 -3.83 -18.15 9.60
N ALA A 107 -2.53 -18.44 9.67
CA ALA A 107 -2.04 -19.81 9.79
C ALA A 107 -2.53 -20.50 11.09
N SER A 108 -3.14 -19.76 12.02
CA SER A 108 -3.59 -20.23 13.33
C SER A 108 -5.09 -19.98 13.62
N PHE A 109 -5.75 -18.91 13.13
CA PHE A 109 -7.18 -18.62 13.34
C PHE A 109 -7.73 -17.54 12.37
N THR A 110 -8.96 -17.74 11.86
CA THR A 110 -9.65 -16.86 10.89
C THR A 110 -10.36 -15.68 11.57
N LYS A 111 -9.84 -14.46 11.43
CA LYS A 111 -10.62 -13.22 11.63
C LYS A 111 -10.06 -12.10 10.76
N GLN A 112 -10.96 -11.31 10.16
CA GLN A 112 -10.58 -10.15 9.34
C GLN A 112 -9.92 -9.06 10.20
N PRO A 113 -8.89 -8.36 9.68
CA PRO A 113 -8.31 -7.23 10.38
C PRO A 113 -9.30 -6.07 10.51
N SER A 114 -9.57 -5.66 11.75
CA SER A 114 -10.29 -4.43 12.04
C SER A 114 -9.30 -3.27 12.17
N PHE A 115 -9.27 -2.40 11.16
CA PHE A 115 -8.57 -1.11 11.24
C PHE A 115 -9.43 -0.10 12.02
N THR A 116 -9.81 -0.42 13.26
CA THR A 116 -10.79 0.37 14.04
C THR A 116 -10.18 1.17 15.20
N ASN A 117 -8.89 1.53 15.13
CA ASN A 117 -8.42 2.63 15.97
C ASN A 117 -8.95 3.94 15.37
N SER A 118 -9.88 4.58 16.07
CA SER A 118 -10.60 5.81 15.67
C SER A 118 -9.68 6.95 15.21
N HIS A 119 -8.45 7.03 15.73
CA HIS A 119 -7.46 8.05 15.33
C HIS A 119 -6.79 7.80 13.96
N ASN A 120 -6.79 6.56 13.46
CA ASN A 120 -6.17 6.22 12.17
C ASN A 120 -7.21 6.18 11.03
N ALA A 121 -8.48 5.98 11.37
CA ALA A 121 -9.57 5.85 10.41
C ALA A 121 -9.72 7.07 9.47
N MET A 122 -9.35 8.27 9.92
CA MET A 122 -9.39 9.48 9.10
C MET A 122 -8.34 9.49 7.97
N TYR A 123 -7.27 8.71 8.14
CA TYR A 123 -6.08 8.77 7.29
C TYR A 123 -5.87 7.51 6.46
N LEU A 124 -6.63 6.46 6.71
CA LEU A 124 -6.47 5.15 6.10
C LEU A 124 -7.77 4.77 5.40
N GLN A 125 -7.73 4.71 4.07
CA GLN A 125 -8.81 4.16 3.26
C GLN A 125 -8.46 2.72 2.90
N VAL A 126 -9.25 1.77 3.39
CA VAL A 126 -9.12 0.35 3.05
C VAL A 126 -9.94 0.06 1.81
N HIS A 127 -9.32 -0.54 0.80
CA HIS A 127 -10.00 -0.98 -0.41
C HIS A 127 -10.21 -2.51 -0.34
N PRO A 128 -11.46 -2.99 -0.28
CA PRO A 128 -11.71 -4.43 -0.22
C PRO A 128 -11.19 -5.10 -1.49
N VAL A 129 -10.26 -6.04 -1.34
CA VAL A 129 -9.71 -6.75 -2.51
C VAL A 129 -10.78 -7.59 -3.20
N SER A 130 -11.84 -8.00 -2.50
CA SER A 130 -12.98 -8.69 -3.11
C SER A 130 -13.84 -7.80 -4.03
N SER A 131 -13.79 -6.48 -3.89
CA SER A 131 -14.54 -5.53 -4.74
C SER A 131 -13.66 -4.86 -5.80
N MET A 132 -12.38 -5.25 -5.92
CA MET A 132 -11.50 -4.80 -6.99
C MET A 132 -11.70 -5.67 -8.22
N ASP A 133 -12.73 -5.36 -8.99
CA ASP A 133 -12.94 -6.00 -10.29
C ASP A 133 -11.82 -5.56 -11.26
N VAL A 134 -11.21 -6.56 -11.90
CA VAL A 134 -10.30 -6.35 -13.02
C VAL A 134 -11.18 -6.33 -14.27
N ILE A 135 -11.11 -5.24 -15.04
CA ILE A 135 -11.84 -5.07 -16.30
C ILE A 135 -11.16 -5.91 -17.38
#